data_AF-A0A1B7LDE1-F1
#
_entry.id   AF-A0A1B7LDE1-F1
#
_cell.length_a   1.000
_cell.length_b   1.000
_cell.length_c   1.000
_cell.angle_alpha   90.00
_cell.angle_beta   90.00
_cell.angle_gamma   90.00
#
_symmetry.space_group_name_H-M   'P 1'
#
loop_
_entity.id
_entity.type
_entity.pdbx_description
1 polymer ?
#
loop_
_entity_poly.entity_id
_entity_poly.type
_entity_poly.pdbx_seq_one_letter_code
_entity_poly.pdbx_strand_id
1 'polypeptide(L)'
;MPYIPTEWLDHIVDPVTGEVIQQGTPVSATKLNNMERGIAEAHEASEVSLARTHSLMTDALDMRMRYEFDGHARTYGLAANMYWITFRDTSDINIISGAYDAANKKVVLP
;
A
#
# COMPACT_ATOMS: atom_id res chain seq x y z
N MET A 1 -5.21 7.30 0.86
CA MET A 1 -5.31 8.59 1.59
C MET A 1 -5.65 8.21 3.01
N PRO A 2 -4.91 8.66 4.03
CA PRO A 2 -5.12 8.20 5.40
C PRO A 2 -6.53 8.58 5.85
N TYR A 3 -7.22 7.64 6.48
CA TYR A 3 -8.52 7.88 7.07
C TYR A 3 -8.36 8.77 8.32
N ILE A 4 -9.11 9.87 8.38
CA ILE A 4 -9.06 10.82 9.48
C ILE A 4 -10.33 10.65 10.31
N PRO A 5 -10.24 10.14 11.55
CA PRO A 5 -11.40 9.91 12.36
C PRO A 5 -12.08 11.21 12.79
N THR A 6 -13.40 11.25 12.79
CA THR A 6 -14.19 12.37 13.31
C THR A 6 -14.47 12.18 14.79
N GLU A 7 -14.10 13.15 15.64
CA GLU A 7 -14.47 13.13 17.05
C GLU A 7 -15.89 13.70 17.25
N TRP A 8 -16.76 12.88 17.82
CA TRP A 8 -18.14 13.23 18.15
C TRP A 8 -18.24 13.67 19.61
N LEU A 9 -19.08 14.68 19.85
CA LEU A 9 -19.39 15.25 21.16
C LEU A 9 -20.91 15.24 21.40
N ASP A 10 -21.34 14.95 22.63
CA ASP A 10 -22.77 14.83 22.96
C ASP A 10 -23.51 16.18 22.97
N HIS A 11 -22.79 17.27 23.19
CA HIS A 11 -23.31 18.64 23.11
C HIS A 11 -22.14 19.62 22.98
N ILE A 12 -22.41 20.80 22.43
CA ILE A 12 -21.42 21.87 22.28
C ILE A 12 -21.72 22.95 23.31
N VAL A 13 -20.72 23.34 24.10
CA VAL A 13 -20.82 24.34 25.17
C VAL A 13 -19.97 25.55 24.81
N ASP A 14 -20.47 26.76 25.08
CA ASP A 14 -19.68 27.99 24.99
C ASP A 14 -18.61 28.01 26.12
N PRO A 15 -17.32 28.15 25.79
CA PRO A 15 -16.25 28.14 26.78
C PRO A 15 -16.27 29.33 27.75
N VAL A 16 -17.00 30.42 27.45
CA VAL A 16 -17.06 31.64 28.27
C VAL A 16 -18.31 31.67 29.14
N THR A 17 -19.46 31.26 28.60
CA THR A 17 -20.75 31.37 29.30
C THR A 17 -21.23 30.06 29.92
N GLY A 18 -20.66 28.91 29.52
CA GLY A 18 -21.13 27.59 29.93
C GLY A 18 -22.50 27.22 29.36
N GLU A 19 -23.03 28.01 28.42
CA GLU A 19 -24.33 27.79 27.80
C GLU A 19 -24.21 26.75 26.68
N VAL A 20 -25.20 25.86 26.58
CA VAL A 20 -25.23 24.82 25.54
C VAL A 20 -25.66 25.47 24.22
N ILE A 21 -24.71 25.65 23.30
CA ILE A 21 -24.93 26.23 21.97
C ILE A 21 -25.72 25.24 21.09
N GLN A 22 -25.46 23.94 21.23
CA GLN A 22 -26.12 22.90 20.46
C GLN A 22 -26.30 21.63 21.28
N GLN A 23 -27.56 21.18 21.39
CA GLN A 23 -27.90 19.84 21.87
C GLN A 23 -27.59 18.82 20.78
N GLY A 24 -26.89 17.74 21.15
CA GLY A 24 -26.56 16.66 20.22
C GLY A 24 -27.77 15.83 19.80
N THR A 25 -27.53 14.91 18.88
CA THR A 25 -28.51 13.89 18.49
C THR A 25 -28.67 12.84 19.59
N PRO A 26 -29.80 12.11 19.67
CA PRO A 26 -30.00 11.04 20.66
C PRO A 26 -29.05 9.85 20.51
N VAL A 27 -28.15 9.88 19.53
CA VAL A 27 -27.07 8.92 19.34
C VAL A 27 -25.89 9.38 20.17
N SER A 28 -25.51 8.60 21.19
CA SER A 28 -24.38 8.97 22.06
C SER A 28 -23.07 9.05 21.27
N ALA A 29 -22.33 10.14 21.49
CA ALA A 29 -20.98 10.39 21.00
C ALA A 29 -20.04 9.22 21.29
N THR A 30 -20.21 8.55 22.44
CA THR A 30 -19.42 7.36 22.79
C THR A 30 -19.58 6.24 21.75
N LYS A 31 -20.81 6.00 21.26
CA LYS A 31 -21.05 4.97 20.24
C LYS A 31 -20.47 5.37 18.89
N LEU A 32 -20.60 6.65 18.52
CA LEU A 32 -20.07 7.17 17.27
C LEU A 32 -18.54 7.12 17.25
N ASN A 33 -17.87 7.53 18.34
CA ASN A 33 -16.42 7.44 18.47
C ASN A 33 -15.91 5.98 18.49
N ASN A 34 -16.68 5.04 19.04
CA ASN A 34 -16.33 3.61 18.94
C ASN A 34 -16.43 3.08 17.51
N MET A 35 -17.43 3.51 16.72
CA MET A 35 -17.52 3.14 15.30
C MET A 35 -16.39 3.78 14.50
N GLU A 36 -16.09 5.04 14.78
CA GLU A 36 -14.99 5.78 14.18
C GLU A 36 -13.64 5.08 14.37
N ARG A 37 -13.35 4.65 15.60
CA ARG A 37 -12.16 3.82 15.89
C ARG A 37 -12.15 2.52 15.08
N GLY A 38 -13.28 1.82 15.01
CA GLY A 38 -13.39 0.58 14.24
C GLY A 38 -13.16 0.78 12.74
N ILE A 39 -13.62 1.89 12.17
CA ILE A 39 -13.38 2.23 10.76
C ILE A 39 -11.90 2.54 10.54
N ALA A 40 -11.27 3.31 11.43
CA ALA A 40 -9.85 3.61 11.35
C ALA A 40 -8.98 2.35 11.39
N GLU A 41 -9.24 1.45 12.35
CA GLU A 41 -8.54 0.16 12.47
C GLU A 41 -8.75 -0.71 11.22
N ALA A 42 -9.96 -0.78 10.69
CA ALA A 42 -10.26 -1.54 9.47
C ALA A 42 -9.58 -0.96 8.23
N HIS A 43 -9.51 0.37 8.12
CA HIS A 43 -8.82 1.04 7.02
C HIS A 43 -7.32 0.75 7.05
N GLU A 44 -6.68 0.86 8.22
CA GLU A 44 -5.26 0.54 8.39
C GLU A 44 -4.97 -0.94 8.06
N ALA A 45 -5.78 -1.86 8.58
CA ALA A 45 -5.63 -3.28 8.29
C ALA A 45 -5.81 -3.59 6.80
N SER A 46 -6.74 -2.90 6.12
CA SER A 46 -6.96 -3.02 4.68
C SER A 46 -5.76 -2.51 3.87
N GLU A 47 -5.20 -1.35 4.21
CA GLU A 47 -4.02 -0.80 3.55
C GLU A 47 -2.80 -1.73 3.71
N VAL A 48 -2.57 -2.26 4.91
CA VAL A 48 -1.49 -3.24 5.16
C VAL A 48 -1.72 -4.54 4.37
N SER A 49 -2.97 -5.02 4.33
CA SER A 49 -3.33 -6.21 3.57
C SER A 49 -3.11 -6.02 2.08
N LEU A 50 -3.51 -4.86 1.53
CA LEU A 50 -3.32 -4.51 0.13
C LEU A 50 -1.83 -4.47 -0.23
N ALA A 51 -1.02 -3.78 0.58
CA ALA A 51 0.43 -3.71 0.39
C ALA A 51 1.09 -5.10 0.40
N ARG A 52 0.71 -5.95 1.37
CA ARG A 52 1.20 -7.32 1.47
C ARG A 52 0.78 -8.18 0.27
N THR A 53 -0.47 -8.05 -0.16
CA THR A 53 -1.00 -8.80 -1.31
C THR A 53 -0.25 -8.46 -2.58
N HIS A 54 0.06 -7.17 -2.80
CA HIS A 54 0.89 -6.74 -3.92
C HIS A 54 2.28 -7.39 -3.89
N SER A 55 2.97 -7.38 -2.75
CA SER A 55 4.28 -8.04 -2.64
C SER A 55 4.22 -9.55 -2.86
N LEU A 56 3.20 -10.22 -2.33
CA LEU A 56 3.04 -11.67 -2.49
C LEU A 56 2.80 -12.07 -3.94
N MET A 57 2.02 -11.28 -4.69
CA MET A 57 1.76 -11.53 -6.11
C MET A 57 3.03 -11.40 -6.94
N THR A 58 3.85 -10.37 -6.71
CA THR A 58 5.14 -10.19 -7.39
C THR A 58 6.09 -11.34 -7.07
N ASP A 59 6.16 -11.76 -5.82
CA ASP A 59 7.04 -12.86 -5.39
C ASP A 59 6.62 -14.21 -5.97
N ALA A 60 5.31 -14.48 -6.03
CA ALA A 60 4.77 -15.68 -6.65
C ALA A 60 5.09 -15.73 -8.16
N LEU A 61 4.98 -14.61 -8.85
CA LEU A 61 5.31 -14.51 -10.27
C LEU A 61 6.82 -14.70 -10.51
N ASP A 62 7.67 -14.10 -9.67
CA ASP A 62 9.12 -14.30 -9.74
C ASP A 62 9.52 -15.77 -9.54
N MET A 63 8.99 -16.42 -8.50
CA MET A 63 9.26 -17.85 -8.25
C MET A 63 8.83 -18.73 -9.43
N ARG A 64 7.65 -18.46 -9.99
CA ARG A 64 7.15 -19.20 -11.15
C ARG A 64 8.05 -19.01 -12.38
N MET A 65 8.41 -17.78 -12.70
CA MET A 65 9.26 -17.47 -13.86
C MET A 65 10.65 -18.10 -13.71
N ARG A 66 11.23 -18.09 -12.51
CA ARG A 66 12.50 -18.76 -12.21
C ARG A 66 12.42 -20.27 -12.48
N TYR A 67 11.33 -20.91 -12.04
CA TYR A 67 11.13 -22.33 -12.26
C TYR A 67 10.99 -22.67 -13.74
N GLU A 68 10.17 -21.92 -14.48
CA GLU A 68 10.00 -22.11 -15.93
C GLU A 68 11.32 -21.88 -16.68
N PHE A 69 12.07 -20.84 -16.31
CA PHE A 69 13.37 -20.52 -16.87
C PHE A 69 14.39 -21.64 -16.68
N ASP A 70 14.54 -22.16 -15.46
CA ASP A 70 15.46 -23.28 -15.15
C ASP A 70 15.06 -24.55 -15.92
N GLY A 71 13.75 -24.83 -16.01
CA GLY A 71 13.23 -25.93 -16.82
C GLY A 71 13.61 -25.82 -18.29
N HIS A 72 13.45 -24.64 -18.89
CA HIS A 72 13.84 -24.39 -20.27
C HIS A 72 15.36 -24.43 -20.45
N ALA A 73 16.13 -23.80 -19.57
CA ALA A 73 17.59 -23.78 -19.64
C ALA A 73 18.19 -25.19 -19.61
N ARG A 74 17.62 -26.11 -18.81
CA ARG A 74 17.98 -27.53 -18.82
C ARG A 74 17.54 -28.23 -20.10
N THR A 75 16.32 -28.00 -20.57
CA THR A 75 15.80 -28.61 -21.80
C THR A 75 16.66 -28.27 -23.02
N TYR A 76 17.17 -27.04 -23.10
CA TYR A 76 18.01 -26.57 -24.19
C TYR A 76 19.52 -26.75 -23.95
N GLY A 77 19.93 -27.27 -22.79
CA GLY A 77 21.35 -27.50 -22.46
C GLY A 77 22.17 -26.21 -22.25
N LEU A 78 21.52 -25.08 -21.97
CA LEU A 78 22.15 -23.75 -21.82
C LEU A 78 22.29 -23.30 -20.34
N ALA A 79 22.08 -24.22 -19.39
CA ALA A 79 21.99 -23.91 -17.96
C ALA A 79 23.24 -23.24 -17.32
N ALA A 80 24.42 -23.32 -17.96
CA ALA A 80 25.65 -22.80 -17.38
C ALA A 80 25.80 -21.27 -17.42
N ASN A 81 25.10 -20.56 -18.32
CA ASN A 81 25.33 -19.13 -18.59
C ASN A 81 24.04 -18.29 -18.60
N MET A 82 22.96 -18.79 -18.02
CA MET A 82 21.65 -18.16 -18.06
C MET A 82 21.20 -17.82 -16.64
N TYR A 83 20.85 -16.55 -16.41
CA TYR A 83 20.41 -16.04 -15.11
C TYR A 83 19.09 -15.30 -15.22
N TRP A 84 18.24 -15.51 -14.23
CA TRP A 84 17.01 -14.74 -14.04
C TRP A 84 17.13 -13.85 -12.80
N ILE A 85 16.89 -12.56 -12.98
CA ILE A 85 16.83 -11.56 -11.92
C ILE A 85 15.56 -10.72 -12.11
N THR A 86 14.92 -10.39 -11.00
CA THR A 86 13.71 -9.55 -10.97
C THR A 86 14.02 -8.28 -10.22
N PHE A 87 13.67 -7.15 -10.82
CA PHE A 87 13.77 -5.82 -10.23
C PHE A 87 12.37 -5.39 -9.78
N ARG A 88 12.22 -5.01 -8.51
CA ARG A 88 10.92 -4.59 -7.96
C ARG A 88 10.64 -3.12 -8.24
N ASP A 89 11.67 -2.30 -8.18
CA ASP A 89 11.60 -0.87 -8.46
C ASP A 89 12.92 -0.33 -9.05
N THR A 90 12.97 0.98 -9.28
CA THR A 90 14.15 1.66 -9.84
C THR A 90 15.32 1.80 -8.88
N SER A 91 15.13 1.55 -7.57
CA SER A 91 16.22 1.54 -6.60
C SER A 91 17.06 0.27 -6.65
N ASP A 92 16.49 -0.83 -7.18
CA ASP A 92 17.23 -2.07 -7.44
C ASP A 92 18.22 -1.95 -8.61
N ILE A 93 18.19 -0.86 -9.39
CA ILE A 93 18.98 -0.68 -10.60
C ILE A 93 19.80 0.61 -10.52
N ASN A 94 21.12 0.48 -10.59
CA ASN A 94 22.01 1.64 -10.78
C ASN A 94 22.19 1.93 -12.28
N ILE A 95 21.58 3.01 -12.78
CA ILE A 95 21.71 3.42 -14.19
C ILE A 95 23.00 4.24 -14.36
N ILE A 96 24.03 3.62 -14.93
CA ILE A 96 25.35 4.25 -15.15
C ILE A 96 25.33 5.21 -16.36
N SER A 97 24.47 4.93 -17.35
CA SER A 97 24.31 5.75 -18.56
C SER A 97 22.88 5.62 -19.10
N GLY A 98 22.30 6.74 -19.53
CA GLY A 98 20.88 6.85 -19.92
C GLY A 98 20.03 7.62 -18.90
N ALA A 99 18.73 7.75 -19.19
CA ALA A 99 17.76 8.41 -18.32
C ALA A 99 16.52 7.54 -18.12
N TYR A 100 16.00 7.49 -16.88
CA TYR A 100 14.72 6.85 -16.58
C TYR A 100 13.57 7.83 -16.82
N ASP A 101 12.68 7.49 -17.73
CA ASP A 101 11.41 8.19 -17.95
C ASP A 101 10.35 7.61 -16.99
N ALA A 102 10.06 8.36 -15.93
CA ALA A 102 9.10 7.99 -14.90
C ALA A 102 7.64 7.97 -15.39
N ALA A 103 7.30 8.76 -16.42
CA ALA A 103 5.93 8.82 -16.94
C ALA A 103 5.60 7.54 -17.73
N ASN A 104 6.55 7.08 -18.54
CA ASN A 104 6.38 5.88 -19.36
C ASN A 104 6.93 4.59 -18.72
N LYS A 105 7.58 4.70 -17.56
CA LYS A 105 8.27 3.61 -16.86
C LYS A 105 9.29 2.89 -17.76
N LYS A 106 10.08 3.66 -18.52
CA LYS A 106 11.07 3.15 -19.47
C LYS A 106 12.46 3.71 -19.18
N VAL A 107 13.48 2.90 -19.40
CA VAL A 107 14.88 3.36 -19.41
C VAL A 107 15.24 3.70 -20.85
N VAL A 108 15.70 4.93 -21.08
CA VAL A 108 16.18 5.41 -22.38
C VAL A 108 17.69 5.37 -22.36
N LEU A 109 18.28 4.56 -23.24
CA LEU A 109 19.72 4.54 -23.49
C LEU A 109 20.11 5.77 -24.34
N PRO A 110 21.31 6.32 -24.16
CA PRO A 110 21.80 7.47 -24.95
C PRO A 110 21.93 7.17 -26.45
#